data_AF-A0A7R9TMN6-F1
#
_entry.id   AF-A0A7R9TMN6-F1
#
_cell.length_a   1.000
_cell.length_b   1.000
_cell.length_c   1.000
_cell.angle_alpha   90.00
_cell.angle_beta   90.00
_cell.angle_gamma   90.00
#
_symmetry.space_group_name_H-M   'P 1'
#
loop_
_entity.id
_entity.type
_entity.pdbx_description
1 polymer ?
#
loop_
_entity_poly.entity_id
_entity_poly.type
_entity_poly.pdbx_seq_one_letter_code
_entity_poly.pdbx_strand_id
1 'polypeptide(L)'
;MESPTAHARAALLPSAEPYELRATLAYWTSVVWLEASVAFTAASFFMLFSDRWEAEKVTALVNAPFVMGAALFTVGAYVGILSALNAQHPPHTPLRLWPRPSELRVVPGLWGYFVYFVGTLWFLWNCIAGLVGVSGGRLGALEFIWAPGIMGGVSFVWGALIECDTNEVWGKLRGRVSGWCCISVALSLANLVGGVLFLWGSVGGAAVAPSDLLGQRLWVAGPFLVGSAAFIVGSSLMLAMWKREQYGLGMIAGLNSPAHMPHHDEHDHAPQVRWNHFGFVHTSAVCSGLAMIDLLFTAQRQRSVTLHETIRNATGAAVVVMLAHGVLWLGVVVHRTPRVKPYGALVRYMRMLMVLLAFHLAFSVTADVLYDE
;
A
#
# COMPACT_ATOMS: atom_id res chain seq x y z
N MET A 1 -26.52 -31.90 19.83
CA MET A 1 -25.87 -31.10 20.88
C MET A 1 -24.72 -30.36 20.24
N GLU A 2 -24.94 -29.09 19.88
CA GLU A 2 -23.87 -28.23 19.38
C GLU A 2 -22.96 -27.83 20.54
N SER A 3 -21.64 -27.84 20.31
CA SER A 3 -20.63 -27.60 21.32
C SER A 3 -20.76 -26.17 21.89
N PRO A 4 -20.85 -25.99 23.23
CA PRO A 4 -20.87 -24.67 23.89
C PRO A 4 -19.70 -23.74 23.52
N THR A 5 -18.62 -24.29 22.96
CA THR A 5 -17.44 -23.52 22.54
C THR A 5 -17.65 -22.70 21.25
N ALA A 6 -18.68 -23.00 20.45
CA ALA A 6 -18.95 -22.26 19.21
C ALA A 6 -19.56 -20.87 19.46
N HIS A 7 -20.40 -20.73 20.49
CA HIS A 7 -21.02 -19.44 20.83
C HIS A 7 -20.04 -18.45 21.49
N ALA A 8 -19.04 -18.94 22.24
CA ALA A 8 -18.06 -18.05 22.88
C ALA A 8 -17.12 -17.35 21.88
N ARG A 9 -16.88 -17.95 20.69
CA ARG A 9 -16.05 -17.32 19.64
C ARG A 9 -16.79 -16.28 18.81
N ALA A 10 -18.12 -16.31 18.78
CA ALA A 10 -18.94 -15.36 18.02
C ALA A 10 -19.15 -14.02 18.75
N ALA A 11 -18.83 -13.93 20.05
CA ALA A 11 -19.14 -12.77 20.89
C ALA A 11 -18.04 -11.70 20.98
N LEU A 12 -16.89 -11.88 20.32
CA LEU A 12 -15.74 -10.98 20.50
C LEU A 12 -15.70 -9.78 19.54
N LEU A 13 -16.58 -9.71 18.55
CA LEU A 13 -16.71 -8.54 17.68
C LEU A 13 -18.20 -8.24 17.51
N PRO A 14 -18.71 -7.05 17.91
CA PRO A 14 -20.05 -6.64 17.51
C PRO A 14 -20.11 -6.74 15.99
N SER A 15 -21.19 -7.31 15.45
CA SER A 15 -21.36 -7.45 14.00
C SER A 15 -21.41 -6.05 13.40
N ALA A 16 -20.27 -5.54 12.94
CA ALA A 16 -20.23 -4.34 12.13
C ALA A 16 -21.21 -4.56 10.98
N GLU A 17 -22.02 -3.54 10.67
CA GLU A 17 -22.92 -3.65 9.54
C GLU A 17 -22.08 -3.98 8.29
N PRO A 18 -22.53 -4.87 7.38
CA PRO A 18 -21.72 -5.31 6.24
C PRO A 18 -21.13 -4.14 5.42
N TYR A 19 -21.83 -3.01 5.39
CA TYR A 19 -21.36 -1.78 4.79
C TYR A 19 -20.12 -1.20 5.50
N GLU A 20 -20.13 -1.07 6.82
CA GLU A 20 -19.02 -0.51 7.61
C GLU A 20 -17.76 -1.36 7.48
N LEU A 21 -17.90 -2.68 7.48
CA LEU A 21 -16.78 -3.59 7.29
C LEU A 21 -16.16 -3.43 5.91
N ARG A 22 -16.97 -3.43 4.84
CA ARG A 22 -16.50 -3.24 3.46
C ARG A 22 -15.82 -1.88 3.30
N ALA A 23 -16.43 -0.82 3.82
CA ALA A 23 -15.87 0.53 3.79
C ALA A 23 -14.52 0.60 4.51
N THR A 24 -14.42 -0.04 5.68
CA THR A 24 -13.19 -0.07 6.50
C THR A 24 -12.07 -0.85 5.81
N LEU A 25 -12.36 -2.04 5.29
CA LEU A 25 -11.34 -2.87 4.61
C LEU A 25 -10.88 -2.23 3.29
N ALA A 26 -11.81 -1.66 2.51
CA ALA A 26 -11.46 -0.95 1.27
C ALA A 26 -10.59 0.29 1.54
N TYR A 27 -10.89 1.01 2.63
CA TYR A 27 -10.07 2.13 3.09
C TYR A 27 -8.64 1.70 3.41
N TRP A 28 -8.50 0.71 4.31
CA TRP A 28 -7.18 0.25 4.75
C TRP A 28 -6.39 -0.41 3.63
N THR A 29 -7.04 -1.12 2.72
CA THR A 29 -6.38 -1.60 1.49
C THR A 29 -5.77 -0.43 0.73
N SER A 30 -6.53 0.65 0.50
CA SER A 30 -6.05 1.81 -0.24
C SER A 30 -4.92 2.56 0.47
N VAL A 31 -5.06 2.78 1.78
CA VAL A 31 -4.08 3.53 2.60
C VAL A 31 -2.77 2.77 2.72
N VAL A 32 -2.81 1.49 3.07
CA VAL A 32 -1.60 0.69 3.28
C VAL A 32 -0.83 0.51 1.96
N TRP A 33 -1.53 0.32 0.83
CA TRP A 33 -0.88 0.29 -0.48
C TRP A 33 -0.25 1.64 -0.84
N LEU A 34 -0.88 2.77 -0.49
CA LEU A 34 -0.31 4.10 -0.71
C LEU A 34 0.95 4.32 0.12
N GLU A 35 0.92 3.98 1.42
CA GLU A 35 2.10 4.07 2.30
C GLU A 35 3.25 3.18 1.80
N ALA A 36 2.94 1.95 1.40
CA ALA A 36 3.91 1.03 0.81
C ALA A 36 4.57 1.62 -0.45
N SER A 37 3.75 2.20 -1.34
CA SER A 37 4.23 2.79 -2.59
C SER A 37 5.09 4.02 -2.34
N VAL A 38 4.77 4.85 -1.34
CA VAL A 38 5.59 6.00 -0.92
C VAL A 38 6.95 5.52 -0.39
N ALA A 39 6.97 4.49 0.45
CA ALA A 39 8.19 3.89 0.97
C ALA A 39 9.11 3.39 -0.15
N PHE A 40 8.55 2.62 -1.09
CA PHE A 40 9.28 2.13 -2.25
C PHE A 40 9.77 3.25 -3.18
N THR A 41 8.96 4.29 -3.39
CA THR A 41 9.35 5.43 -4.23
C THR A 41 10.54 6.15 -3.62
N ALA A 42 10.49 6.43 -2.32
CA ALA A 42 11.59 7.08 -1.61
C ALA A 42 12.87 6.21 -1.61
N ALA A 43 12.77 4.92 -1.27
CA ALA A 43 13.91 4.01 -1.33
C ALA A 43 14.53 3.91 -2.72
N SER A 44 13.70 3.80 -3.77
CA SER A 44 14.19 3.72 -5.15
C SER A 44 14.85 5.03 -5.60
N PHE A 45 14.31 6.17 -5.16
CA PHE A 45 14.95 7.46 -5.40
C PHE A 45 16.32 7.55 -4.74
N PHE A 46 16.44 7.17 -3.47
CA PHE A 46 17.72 7.14 -2.77
C PHE A 46 18.68 6.11 -3.36
N MET A 47 18.18 4.97 -3.84
CA MET A 47 18.98 3.95 -4.52
C MET A 47 19.70 4.48 -5.77
N LEU A 48 19.20 5.54 -6.42
CA LEU A 48 19.89 6.16 -7.57
C LEU A 48 21.23 6.79 -7.19
N PHE A 49 21.43 7.14 -5.92
CA PHE A 49 22.60 7.85 -5.41
C PHE A 49 23.38 7.04 -4.36
N SER A 50 23.04 5.76 -4.18
CA SER A 50 23.59 4.91 -3.11
C SER A 50 25.08 4.61 -3.24
N ASP A 51 25.66 4.78 -4.42
CA ASP A 51 27.10 4.64 -4.68
C ASP A 51 27.95 5.69 -3.96
N ARG A 52 27.33 6.77 -3.46
CA ARG A 52 28.01 7.86 -2.75
C ARG A 52 27.96 7.74 -1.24
N TRP A 53 27.29 6.71 -0.71
CA TRP A 53 26.99 6.61 0.71
C TRP A 53 27.61 5.37 1.34
N GLU A 54 27.85 5.47 2.63
CA GLU A 54 28.24 4.32 3.44
C GLU A 54 27.11 3.30 3.55
N ALA A 55 27.47 2.03 3.81
CA ALA A 55 26.53 0.92 3.89
C ALA A 55 25.42 1.14 4.93
N GLU A 56 25.71 1.86 6.01
CA GLU A 56 24.73 2.22 7.05
C GLU A 56 23.64 3.14 6.49
N LYS A 57 24.02 4.19 5.77
CA LYS A 57 23.11 5.14 5.14
C LYS A 57 22.29 4.48 4.02
N VAL A 58 22.90 3.57 3.24
CA VAL A 58 22.17 2.73 2.26
C VAL A 58 21.15 1.83 2.96
N THR A 59 21.52 1.22 4.08
CA THR A 59 20.61 0.38 4.88
C THR A 59 19.40 1.16 5.36
N ALA A 60 19.64 2.37 5.87
CA ALA A 60 18.62 3.24 6.45
C ALA A 60 17.66 3.84 5.40
N LEU A 61 18.18 4.30 4.27
CA LEU A 61 17.40 5.04 3.26
C LEU A 61 16.86 4.16 2.12
N VAL A 62 17.45 2.98 1.89
CA VAL A 62 17.08 2.10 0.77
C VAL A 62 16.52 0.77 1.28
N ASN A 63 17.34 -0.02 1.98
CA ASN A 63 16.96 -1.40 2.30
C ASN A 63 15.82 -1.48 3.33
N ALA A 64 15.90 -0.72 4.42
CA ALA A 64 14.88 -0.77 5.46
C ALA A 64 13.52 -0.23 4.97
N PRO A 65 13.44 0.89 4.22
CA PRO A 65 12.17 1.34 3.66
C PRO A 65 11.62 0.39 2.58
N PHE A 66 12.44 -0.33 1.82
CA PHE A 66 11.97 -1.41 0.94
C PHE A 66 11.31 -2.56 1.72
N VAL A 67 11.93 -3.03 2.81
CA VAL A 67 11.34 -4.06 3.68
C VAL A 67 10.02 -3.58 4.26
N MET A 68 9.98 -2.35 4.77
CA MET A 68 8.77 -1.74 5.29
C MET A 68 7.66 -1.67 4.23
N GLY A 69 7.98 -1.16 3.04
CA GLY A 69 7.04 -1.10 1.94
C GLY A 69 6.51 -2.49 1.55
N ALA A 70 7.37 -3.50 1.51
CA ALA A 70 6.96 -4.86 1.14
C ALA A 70 6.06 -5.50 2.21
N ALA A 71 6.34 -5.22 3.49
CA ALA A 71 5.50 -5.65 4.60
C ALA A 71 4.11 -4.99 4.53
N LEU A 72 4.06 -3.68 4.24
CA LEU A 72 2.80 -2.95 4.04
C LEU A 72 2.03 -3.50 2.85
N PHE A 73 2.65 -3.70 1.67
CA PHE A 73 1.97 -4.34 0.54
C PHE A 73 1.41 -5.72 0.90
N THR A 74 2.14 -6.52 1.70
CA THR A 74 1.67 -7.83 2.18
C THR A 74 0.41 -7.69 3.04
N VAL A 75 0.41 -6.75 4.00
CA VAL A 75 -0.76 -6.44 4.82
C VAL A 75 -1.92 -5.98 3.94
N GLY A 76 -1.68 -5.05 3.01
CA GLY A 76 -2.70 -4.53 2.10
C GLY A 76 -3.31 -5.61 1.21
N ALA A 77 -2.50 -6.51 0.66
CA ALA A 77 -2.98 -7.64 -0.13
C ALA A 77 -3.83 -8.61 0.71
N TYR A 78 -3.43 -8.86 1.97
CA TYR A 78 -4.23 -9.67 2.89
C TYR A 78 -5.55 -9.01 3.28
N VAL A 79 -5.57 -7.69 3.53
CA VAL A 79 -6.82 -6.94 3.74
C VAL A 79 -7.72 -7.00 2.50
N GLY A 80 -7.14 -7.04 1.29
CA GLY A 80 -7.86 -7.32 0.05
C GLY A 80 -8.51 -8.71 0.03
N ILE A 81 -7.80 -9.76 0.48
CA ILE A 81 -8.36 -11.11 0.67
C ILE A 81 -9.53 -11.07 1.64
N LEU A 82 -9.38 -10.40 2.79
CA LEU A 82 -10.46 -10.24 3.78
C LEU A 82 -11.68 -9.52 3.17
N SER A 83 -11.43 -8.50 2.34
CA SER A 83 -12.48 -7.75 1.63
C SER A 83 -13.25 -8.66 0.69
N ALA A 84 -12.56 -9.45 -0.15
CA ALA A 84 -13.20 -10.35 -1.10
C ALA A 84 -13.96 -11.49 -0.40
N LEU A 85 -13.34 -12.10 0.61
CA LEU A 85 -13.91 -13.23 1.33
C LEU A 85 -15.20 -12.85 2.09
N ASN A 86 -15.22 -11.65 2.67
CA ASN A 86 -16.34 -11.18 3.50
C ASN A 86 -17.28 -10.23 2.73
N ALA A 87 -17.05 -10.03 1.42
CA ALA A 87 -17.86 -9.16 0.58
C ALA A 87 -19.33 -9.58 0.53
N GLN A 88 -19.62 -10.87 0.42
CA GLN A 88 -20.99 -11.38 0.19
C GLN A 88 -21.63 -11.96 1.45
N HIS A 89 -20.99 -11.76 2.60
CA HIS A 89 -21.42 -12.36 3.84
C HIS A 89 -22.73 -11.72 4.36
N PRO A 90 -23.74 -12.53 4.74
CA PRO A 90 -24.94 -12.02 5.39
C PRO A 90 -24.59 -11.25 6.67
N PRO A 91 -25.42 -10.27 7.06
CA PRO A 91 -25.32 -9.63 8.37
C PRO A 91 -25.20 -10.71 9.46
N HIS A 92 -24.34 -10.47 10.46
CA HIS A 92 -24.09 -11.36 11.61
C HIS A 92 -23.35 -12.68 11.34
N THR A 93 -22.85 -12.94 10.12
CA THR A 93 -21.89 -14.04 9.96
C THR A 93 -20.53 -13.64 10.53
N PRO A 94 -19.83 -14.57 11.23
CA PRO A 94 -18.51 -14.29 11.77
C PRO A 94 -17.52 -13.98 10.65
N LEU A 95 -16.62 -13.04 10.90
CA LEU A 95 -15.55 -12.67 9.97
C LEU A 95 -14.69 -13.90 9.65
N ARG A 96 -14.53 -14.18 8.37
CA ARG A 96 -13.63 -15.23 7.90
C ARG A 96 -12.27 -14.64 7.60
N LEU A 97 -11.23 -15.25 8.19
CA LEU A 97 -9.85 -14.78 8.08
C LEU A 97 -9.09 -15.44 6.94
N TRP A 98 -9.52 -16.62 6.48
CA TRP A 98 -8.82 -17.38 5.45
C TRP A 98 -9.80 -18.03 4.46
N PRO A 99 -9.46 -18.01 3.15
CA PRO A 99 -10.27 -18.66 2.14
C PRO A 99 -10.07 -20.18 2.17
N ARG A 100 -11.09 -20.92 1.75
CA ARG A 100 -10.97 -22.35 1.44
C ARG A 100 -10.42 -22.49 0.01
N PRO A 101 -9.66 -23.56 -0.30
CA PRO A 101 -9.14 -23.77 -1.65
C PRO A 101 -10.22 -23.74 -2.75
N SER A 102 -11.41 -24.27 -2.46
CA SER A 102 -12.55 -24.28 -3.38
C SER A 102 -13.11 -22.88 -3.69
N GLU A 103 -12.88 -21.90 -2.81
CA GLU A 103 -13.44 -20.55 -2.93
C GLU A 103 -12.59 -19.63 -3.79
N LEU A 104 -11.28 -19.91 -3.91
CA LEU A 104 -10.34 -19.09 -4.67
C LEU A 104 -10.84 -18.82 -6.10
N ARG A 105 -11.53 -19.78 -6.71
CA ARG A 105 -12.04 -19.67 -8.08
C ARG A 105 -13.48 -19.16 -8.18
N VAL A 106 -14.23 -19.18 -7.08
CA VAL A 106 -15.68 -18.92 -7.09
C VAL A 106 -15.99 -17.53 -6.55
N VAL A 107 -15.24 -17.07 -5.54
CA VAL A 107 -15.45 -15.75 -4.94
C VAL A 107 -14.81 -14.68 -5.85
N PRO A 108 -15.60 -13.71 -6.36
CA PRO A 108 -15.08 -12.68 -7.26
C PRO A 108 -13.91 -11.89 -6.65
N GLY A 109 -12.83 -11.71 -7.42
CA GLY A 109 -11.65 -10.95 -7.00
C GLY A 109 -10.71 -11.65 -6.01
N LEU A 110 -11.15 -12.73 -5.35
CA LEU A 110 -10.35 -13.43 -4.35
C LEU A 110 -9.05 -14.01 -4.94
N TRP A 111 -9.12 -14.58 -6.14
CA TRP A 111 -7.93 -15.11 -6.82
C TRP A 111 -6.89 -14.02 -7.08
N GLY A 112 -7.31 -12.86 -7.58
CA GLY A 112 -6.41 -11.73 -7.85
C GLY A 112 -5.69 -11.24 -6.60
N TYR A 113 -6.42 -11.05 -5.49
CA TYR A 113 -5.80 -10.68 -4.21
C TYR A 113 -4.89 -11.76 -3.65
N PHE A 114 -5.25 -13.05 -3.80
CA PHE A 114 -4.40 -14.15 -3.36
C PHE A 114 -3.07 -14.20 -4.14
N VAL A 115 -3.13 -14.01 -5.47
CA VAL A 115 -1.93 -13.91 -6.31
C VAL A 115 -1.06 -12.73 -5.90
N TYR A 116 -1.64 -11.56 -5.66
CA TYR A 116 -0.89 -10.41 -5.11
C TYR A 116 -0.25 -10.73 -3.76
N PHE A 117 -0.99 -11.34 -2.83
CA PHE A 117 -0.48 -11.68 -1.50
C PHE A 117 0.72 -12.64 -1.55
N VAL A 118 0.66 -13.67 -2.39
CA VAL A 118 1.80 -14.56 -2.62
C VAL A 118 2.97 -13.79 -3.23
N GLY A 119 2.71 -12.93 -4.20
CA GLY A 119 3.73 -12.08 -4.81
C GLY A 119 4.43 -11.18 -3.80
N THR A 120 3.66 -10.54 -2.91
CA THR A 120 4.20 -9.64 -1.88
C THR A 120 5.02 -10.39 -0.84
N LEU A 121 4.67 -11.65 -0.52
CA LEU A 121 5.49 -12.49 0.37
C LEU A 121 6.86 -12.82 -0.25
N TRP A 122 6.90 -13.19 -1.53
CA TRP A 122 8.16 -13.42 -2.25
C TRP A 122 9.00 -12.15 -2.35
N PHE A 123 8.36 -11.02 -2.64
CA PHE A 123 9.05 -9.74 -2.73
C PHE A 123 9.53 -9.22 -1.36
N LEU A 124 8.76 -9.47 -0.29
CA LEU A 124 9.19 -9.20 1.08
C LEU A 124 10.42 -10.02 1.45
N TRP A 125 10.46 -11.30 1.07
CA TRP A 125 11.67 -12.12 1.24
C TRP A 125 12.86 -11.52 0.49
N ASN A 126 12.70 -11.11 -0.77
CA ASN A 126 13.74 -10.40 -1.53
C ASN A 126 14.28 -9.18 -0.76
N CYS A 127 13.40 -8.34 -0.22
CA CYS A 127 13.79 -7.15 0.53
C CYS A 127 14.51 -7.50 1.84
N ILE A 128 14.02 -8.49 2.59
CA ILE A 128 14.65 -8.95 3.84
C ILE A 128 16.03 -9.54 3.57
N ALA A 129 16.16 -10.39 2.55
CA ALA A 129 17.44 -10.97 2.14
C ALA A 129 18.46 -9.91 1.73
N GLY A 130 18.00 -8.85 1.03
CA GLY A 130 18.80 -7.67 0.73
C GLY A 130 19.23 -6.90 1.98
N LEU A 131 18.31 -6.69 2.92
CA LEU A 131 18.58 -5.97 4.18
C LEU A 131 19.60 -6.70 5.07
N VAL A 132 19.48 -8.02 5.23
CA VAL A 132 20.41 -8.81 6.05
C VAL A 132 21.75 -9.09 5.36
N GLY A 133 21.87 -8.73 4.08
CA GLY A 133 23.10 -8.87 3.31
C GLY A 133 23.49 -10.33 3.10
N VAL A 134 22.55 -11.21 2.70
CA VAL A 134 22.86 -12.63 2.44
C VAL A 134 24.02 -12.75 1.43
N SER A 135 25.22 -13.04 1.95
CA SER A 135 26.48 -12.96 1.21
C SER A 135 26.90 -14.35 0.70
N GLY A 136 26.22 -14.86 -0.33
CA GLY A 136 26.57 -16.13 -0.98
C GLY A 136 27.28 -15.97 -2.33
N GLY A 137 27.94 -14.83 -2.55
CA GLY A 137 28.44 -14.44 -3.88
C GLY A 137 27.30 -14.24 -4.89
N ARG A 138 27.62 -14.30 -6.19
CA ARG A 138 26.64 -14.06 -7.26
C ARG A 138 25.49 -15.08 -7.27
N LEU A 139 25.78 -16.35 -7.01
CA LEU A 139 24.77 -17.41 -6.98
C LEU A 139 23.83 -17.25 -5.78
N GLY A 140 24.37 -16.96 -4.59
CA GLY A 140 23.54 -16.69 -3.42
C GLY A 140 22.66 -15.44 -3.59
N ALA A 141 23.20 -14.37 -4.19
CA ALA A 141 22.39 -13.19 -4.51
C ALA A 141 21.27 -13.52 -5.51
N LEU A 142 21.56 -14.32 -6.54
CA LEU A 142 20.54 -14.75 -7.49
C LEU A 142 19.44 -15.57 -6.81
N GLU A 143 19.81 -16.55 -5.98
CA GLU A 143 18.87 -17.47 -5.34
C GLU A 143 18.04 -16.82 -4.23
N PHE A 144 18.67 -16.07 -3.33
CA PHE A 144 18.01 -15.58 -2.12
C PHE A 144 17.46 -14.16 -2.25
N ILE A 145 17.99 -13.35 -3.18
CA ILE A 145 17.52 -11.99 -3.41
C ILE A 145 16.70 -11.98 -4.71
N TRP A 146 17.32 -12.19 -5.85
CA TRP A 146 16.68 -11.86 -7.13
C TRP A 146 15.61 -12.83 -7.58
N ALA A 147 15.76 -14.14 -7.37
CA ALA A 147 14.73 -15.12 -7.73
C ALA A 147 13.39 -14.87 -6.99
N PRO A 148 13.37 -14.65 -5.66
CA PRO A 148 12.18 -14.18 -4.95
C PRO A 148 11.63 -12.87 -5.51
N GLY A 149 12.48 -11.90 -5.87
CA GLY A 149 12.06 -10.65 -6.49
C GLY A 149 11.35 -10.87 -7.83
N ILE A 150 11.91 -11.73 -8.69
CA ILE A 150 11.34 -12.12 -9.98
C ILE A 150 10.00 -12.83 -9.79
N MET A 151 9.92 -13.79 -8.86
CA MET A 151 8.66 -14.50 -8.55
C MET A 151 7.59 -13.53 -8.05
N GLY A 152 7.96 -12.59 -7.17
CA GLY A 152 7.08 -11.50 -6.74
C GLY A 152 6.60 -10.65 -7.91
N GLY A 153 7.51 -10.21 -8.78
CA GLY A 153 7.19 -9.44 -9.99
C GLY A 153 6.26 -10.18 -10.95
N VAL A 154 6.49 -11.47 -11.21
CA VAL A 154 5.60 -12.31 -12.04
C VAL A 154 4.21 -12.38 -11.42
N SER A 155 4.11 -12.58 -10.10
CA SER A 155 2.84 -12.56 -9.39
C SER A 155 2.14 -11.20 -9.46
N PHE A 156 2.87 -10.08 -9.39
CA PHE A 156 2.28 -8.74 -9.55
C PHE A 156 1.69 -8.53 -10.95
N VAL A 157 2.43 -8.92 -12.00
CA VAL A 157 1.93 -8.86 -13.37
C VAL A 157 0.69 -9.74 -13.54
N TRP A 158 0.72 -10.97 -13.01
CA TRP A 158 -0.41 -11.89 -13.11
C TRP A 158 -1.64 -11.37 -12.34
N GLY A 159 -1.45 -10.88 -11.11
CA GLY A 159 -2.50 -10.22 -10.35
C GLY A 159 -3.13 -9.07 -11.13
N ALA A 160 -2.32 -8.19 -11.71
CA ALA A 160 -2.80 -7.06 -12.50
C ALA A 160 -3.51 -7.47 -13.80
N LEU A 161 -3.10 -8.57 -14.45
CA LEU A 161 -3.81 -9.13 -15.60
C LEU A 161 -5.19 -9.67 -15.21
N ILE A 162 -5.31 -10.34 -14.06
CA ILE A 162 -6.61 -10.77 -13.50
C ILE A 162 -7.48 -9.53 -13.20
N GLU A 163 -6.89 -8.46 -12.67
CA GLU A 163 -7.58 -7.19 -12.43
C GLU A 163 -8.08 -6.55 -13.74
N CYS A 164 -7.25 -6.56 -14.78
CA CYS A 164 -7.61 -6.03 -16.09
C CYS A 164 -8.75 -6.82 -16.74
N ASP A 165 -8.73 -8.15 -16.61
CA ASP A 165 -9.80 -9.03 -17.09
C ASP A 165 -11.10 -8.77 -16.33
N THR A 166 -11.03 -8.72 -14.99
CA THR A 166 -12.17 -8.45 -14.10
C THR A 166 -12.84 -7.10 -14.39
N ASN A 167 -12.06 -6.10 -14.80
CA ASN A 167 -12.57 -4.76 -15.17
C ASN A 167 -12.89 -4.60 -16.66
N GLU A 168 -12.83 -5.69 -17.44
CA GLU A 168 -13.06 -5.71 -18.89
C GLU A 168 -12.21 -4.66 -19.63
N VAL A 169 -10.98 -4.42 -19.15
CA VAL A 169 -10.09 -3.38 -19.69
C VAL A 169 -9.93 -3.57 -21.20
N TRP A 170 -9.67 -4.78 -21.66
CA TRP A 170 -9.48 -5.08 -23.08
C TRP A 170 -10.73 -4.85 -23.94
N GLY A 171 -11.91 -5.13 -23.39
CA GLY A 171 -13.20 -4.88 -24.06
C GLY A 171 -13.47 -3.38 -24.21
N LYS A 172 -13.22 -2.62 -23.13
CA LYS A 172 -13.31 -1.16 -23.12
C LYS A 172 -12.28 -0.55 -24.09
N LEU A 173 -11.00 -0.95 -24.01
CA LEU A 173 -9.93 -0.52 -24.93
C LEU A 173 -10.31 -0.62 -26.41
N ARG A 174 -11.06 -1.66 -26.80
CA ARG A 174 -11.54 -1.88 -28.18
C ARG A 174 -12.84 -1.17 -28.54
N GLY A 175 -13.40 -0.34 -27.65
CA GLY A 175 -14.68 0.33 -27.85
C GLY A 175 -15.90 -0.60 -27.83
N ARG A 176 -15.75 -1.85 -27.37
CA ARG A 176 -16.85 -2.84 -27.32
C ARG A 176 -17.77 -2.61 -26.12
N VAL A 177 -17.28 -1.90 -25.10
CA VAL A 177 -18.00 -1.59 -23.86
C VAL A 177 -17.85 -0.08 -23.63
N SER A 178 -18.96 0.63 -23.39
CA SER A 178 -18.91 2.06 -23.07
C SER A 178 -18.30 2.30 -21.67
N GLY A 179 -17.67 3.45 -21.43
CA GLY A 179 -17.07 3.78 -20.12
C GLY A 179 -15.56 3.58 -20.03
N TRP A 180 -14.82 3.97 -21.07
CA TRP A 180 -13.34 3.94 -21.09
C TRP A 180 -12.69 4.73 -19.95
N CYS A 181 -13.30 5.86 -19.57
CA CYS A 181 -12.84 6.72 -18.49
C CYS A 181 -13.25 6.22 -17.09
N CYS A 182 -13.52 4.92 -16.93
CA CYS A 182 -13.78 4.35 -15.62
C CYS A 182 -12.48 4.31 -14.81
N ILE A 183 -12.56 4.83 -13.58
CA ILE A 183 -11.47 4.84 -12.60
C ILE A 183 -10.81 3.46 -12.42
N SER A 184 -11.59 2.38 -12.55
CA SER A 184 -11.09 1.01 -12.43
C SER A 184 -10.17 0.60 -13.57
N VAL A 185 -10.38 1.11 -14.79
CA VAL A 185 -9.47 0.85 -15.93
C VAL A 185 -8.12 1.50 -15.69
N ALA A 186 -8.12 2.77 -15.27
CA ALA A 186 -6.90 3.49 -14.93
C ALA A 186 -6.16 2.82 -13.76
N LEU A 187 -6.89 2.34 -12.75
CA LEU A 187 -6.35 1.57 -11.64
C LEU A 187 -5.65 0.28 -12.12
N SER A 188 -6.35 -0.57 -12.89
CA SER A 188 -5.78 -1.83 -13.36
C SER A 188 -4.55 -1.61 -14.26
N LEU A 189 -4.58 -0.58 -15.11
CA LEU A 189 -3.42 -0.24 -15.95
C LEU A 189 -2.25 0.29 -15.12
N ALA A 190 -2.49 1.13 -14.11
CA ALA A 190 -1.44 1.62 -13.22
C ALA A 190 -0.78 0.46 -12.46
N ASN A 191 -1.57 -0.49 -11.94
CA ASN A 191 -1.06 -1.68 -11.26
C ASN A 191 -0.30 -2.61 -12.23
N LEU A 192 -0.76 -2.76 -13.47
CA LEU A 192 -0.07 -3.55 -14.49
C LEU A 192 1.29 -2.95 -14.85
N VAL A 193 1.34 -1.64 -15.08
CA VAL A 193 2.59 -0.92 -15.33
C VAL A 193 3.54 -1.05 -14.13
N GLY A 194 3.02 -0.86 -12.90
CA GLY A 194 3.78 -1.06 -11.67
C GLY A 194 4.38 -2.47 -11.57
N GLY A 195 3.56 -3.50 -11.77
CA GLY A 195 3.98 -4.90 -11.73
C GLY A 195 5.03 -5.25 -12.79
N VAL A 196 4.85 -4.79 -14.04
CA VAL A 196 5.81 -5.01 -15.13
C VAL A 196 7.15 -4.35 -14.82
N LEU A 197 7.15 -3.12 -14.29
CA LEU A 197 8.38 -2.40 -13.96
C LEU A 197 9.09 -3.00 -12.73
N PHE A 198 8.36 -3.53 -11.75
CA PHE A 198 8.96 -4.29 -10.65
C PHE A 198 9.60 -5.59 -11.15
N LEU A 199 8.92 -6.33 -12.03
CA LEU A 199 9.50 -7.51 -12.66
C LEU A 199 10.76 -7.16 -13.46
N TRP A 200 10.71 -6.08 -14.24
CA TRP A 200 11.87 -5.55 -14.95
C TRP A 200 13.01 -5.26 -13.97
N GLY A 201 12.76 -4.49 -12.90
CA GLY A 201 13.76 -4.15 -11.89
C GLY A 201 14.42 -5.38 -11.27
N SER A 202 13.65 -6.41 -10.93
CA SER A 202 14.16 -7.67 -10.39
C SER A 202 14.98 -8.48 -11.40
N VAL A 203 14.55 -8.54 -12.66
CA VAL A 203 15.32 -9.18 -13.74
C VAL A 203 16.62 -8.42 -14.01
N GLY A 204 16.56 -7.09 -14.01
CA GLY A 204 17.73 -6.21 -14.11
C GLY A 204 18.72 -6.49 -12.98
N GLY A 205 18.25 -6.62 -11.75
CA GLY A 205 19.11 -6.92 -10.60
C GLY A 205 19.81 -8.29 -10.70
N ALA A 206 19.15 -9.28 -11.29
CA ALA A 206 19.76 -10.59 -11.56
C ALA A 206 20.80 -10.54 -12.69
N ALA A 207 20.55 -9.72 -13.71
CA ALA A 207 21.33 -9.69 -14.95
C ALA A 207 22.54 -8.74 -14.89
N VAL A 208 22.37 -7.58 -14.27
CA VAL A 208 23.37 -6.50 -14.25
C VAL A 208 24.41 -6.76 -13.17
N ALA A 209 25.69 -6.60 -13.53
CA ALA A 209 26.78 -6.74 -12.58
C ALA A 209 26.70 -5.65 -11.49
N PRO A 210 27.01 -5.95 -10.21
CA PRO A 210 27.02 -4.94 -9.14
C PRO A 210 27.99 -3.77 -9.41
N SER A 211 29.05 -4.00 -10.19
CA SER A 211 30.02 -2.98 -10.59
C SER A 211 29.54 -2.04 -11.70
N ASP A 212 28.47 -2.39 -12.43
CA ASP A 212 27.90 -1.54 -13.47
C ASP A 212 26.89 -0.56 -12.88
N LEU A 213 27.40 0.56 -12.34
CA LEU A 213 26.59 1.57 -11.65
C LEU A 213 25.50 2.17 -12.55
N LEU A 214 25.80 2.42 -13.83
CA LEU A 214 24.81 2.93 -14.78
C LEU A 214 23.73 1.87 -15.02
N GLY A 215 24.15 0.62 -15.17
CA GLY A 215 23.26 -0.53 -15.26
C GLY A 215 22.31 -0.63 -14.05
N GLN A 216 22.84 -0.55 -12.83
CA GLN A 216 22.05 -0.61 -11.59
C GLN A 216 21.03 0.53 -11.52
N ARG A 217 21.42 1.75 -11.91
CA ARG A 217 20.51 2.90 -11.95
C ARG A 217 19.39 2.73 -12.97
N LEU A 218 19.72 2.33 -14.20
CA LEU A 218 18.76 2.28 -15.31
C LEU A 218 17.88 1.04 -15.32
N TRP A 219 18.41 -0.12 -14.89
CA TRP A 219 17.73 -1.41 -15.01
C TRP A 219 17.17 -1.93 -13.69
N VAL A 220 17.54 -1.33 -12.56
CA VAL A 220 17.07 -1.75 -11.22
C VAL A 220 16.34 -0.61 -10.54
N ALA A 221 17.05 0.46 -10.15
CA ALA A 221 16.47 1.56 -9.38
C ALA A 221 15.41 2.35 -10.16
N GLY A 222 15.67 2.67 -11.44
CA GLY A 222 14.75 3.40 -12.31
C GLY A 222 13.40 2.69 -12.48
N PRO A 223 13.36 1.40 -12.88
CA PRO A 223 12.12 0.64 -12.97
C PRO A 223 11.37 0.56 -11.65
N PHE A 224 12.05 0.31 -10.52
CA PHE A 224 11.37 0.33 -9.21
C PHE A 224 10.80 1.71 -8.85
N LEU A 225 11.51 2.80 -9.17
CA LEU A 225 11.03 4.17 -8.93
C LEU A 225 9.77 4.48 -9.75
N VAL A 226 9.80 4.22 -11.06
CA VAL A 226 8.64 4.50 -11.93
C VAL A 226 7.49 3.54 -11.62
N GLY A 227 7.79 2.28 -11.32
CA GLY A 227 6.78 1.29 -10.95
C GLY A 227 6.08 1.62 -9.63
N SER A 228 6.83 2.10 -8.62
CA SER A 228 6.25 2.48 -7.33
C SER A 228 5.45 3.77 -7.43
N ALA A 229 5.87 4.72 -8.28
CA ALA A 229 5.04 5.87 -8.63
C ALA A 229 3.72 5.44 -9.32
N ALA A 230 3.74 4.42 -10.18
CA ALA A 230 2.51 3.86 -10.76
C ALA A 230 1.60 3.24 -9.69
N PHE A 231 2.15 2.55 -8.69
CA PHE A 231 1.38 2.07 -7.53
C PHE A 231 0.85 3.20 -6.63
N ILE A 232 1.55 4.34 -6.51
CA ILE A 232 0.98 5.56 -5.88
C ILE A 232 -0.28 5.99 -6.63
N VAL A 233 -0.23 6.03 -7.96
CA VAL A 233 -1.41 6.37 -8.78
C VAL A 233 -2.53 5.35 -8.57
N GLY A 234 -2.24 4.05 -8.65
CA GLY A 234 -3.22 2.98 -8.38
C GLY A 234 -3.87 3.13 -7.01
N SER A 235 -3.08 3.25 -5.95
CA SER A 235 -3.57 3.40 -4.57
C SER A 235 -4.39 4.68 -4.37
N SER A 236 -4.02 5.76 -5.07
CA SER A 236 -4.80 7.01 -5.08
C SER A 236 -6.15 6.84 -5.76
N LEU A 237 -6.20 6.08 -6.86
CA LEU A 237 -7.46 5.74 -7.54
C LEU A 237 -8.32 4.82 -6.66
N MET A 238 -7.76 3.85 -5.96
CA MET A 238 -8.46 3.02 -4.97
C MET A 238 -9.08 3.87 -3.85
N LEU A 239 -8.32 4.85 -3.33
CA LEU A 239 -8.83 5.77 -2.31
C LEU A 239 -9.96 6.66 -2.85
N ALA A 240 -9.86 7.09 -4.10
CA ALA A 240 -10.93 7.82 -4.78
C ALA A 240 -12.17 6.95 -5.00
N MET A 241 -12.01 5.67 -5.36
CA MET A 241 -13.10 4.69 -5.44
C MET A 241 -13.78 4.50 -4.09
N TRP A 242 -13.00 4.32 -3.02
CA TRP A 242 -13.54 4.25 -1.65
C TRP A 242 -14.36 5.51 -1.29
N LYS A 243 -13.90 6.71 -1.69
CA LYS A 243 -14.67 7.94 -1.50
C LYS A 243 -15.94 8.05 -2.33
N ARG A 244 -16.04 7.30 -3.43
CA ARG A 244 -17.26 7.14 -4.24
C ARG A 244 -18.10 5.96 -3.78
N GLU A 245 -17.79 5.38 -2.62
CA GLU A 245 -18.45 4.20 -2.06
C GLU A 245 -18.35 2.96 -2.96
N GLN A 246 -17.32 2.91 -3.82
CA GLN A 246 -16.97 1.78 -4.68
C GLN A 246 -16.01 0.83 -3.95
N TYR A 247 -16.53 0.10 -2.96
CA TYR A 247 -15.72 -0.73 -2.06
C TYR A 247 -15.18 -2.02 -2.67
N GLY A 248 -15.63 -2.37 -3.88
CA GLY A 248 -15.03 -3.48 -4.62
C GLY A 248 -13.61 -3.18 -5.11
N LEU A 249 -13.20 -1.90 -5.06
CA LEU A 249 -11.93 -1.41 -5.60
C LEU A 249 -11.74 -1.96 -7.03
N GLY A 250 -10.52 -2.39 -7.39
CA GLY A 250 -10.26 -2.97 -8.70
C GLY A 250 -10.66 -4.44 -8.85
N MET A 251 -10.71 -5.23 -7.77
CA MET A 251 -10.83 -6.70 -7.90
C MET A 251 -12.25 -7.25 -7.75
N ILE A 252 -13.17 -6.51 -7.15
CA ILE A 252 -14.52 -7.01 -6.86
C ILE A 252 -15.55 -6.11 -7.55
N ALA A 253 -15.47 -6.03 -8.89
CA ALA A 253 -16.29 -5.13 -9.70
C ALA A 253 -17.80 -5.26 -9.42
N GLY A 254 -18.28 -6.46 -9.05
CA GLY A 254 -19.67 -6.69 -8.68
C GLY A 254 -20.17 -5.86 -7.48
N LEU A 255 -19.30 -5.53 -6.53
CA LEU A 255 -19.65 -4.64 -5.40
C LEU A 255 -19.77 -3.17 -5.81
N ASN A 256 -19.24 -2.80 -6.97
CA ASN A 256 -19.35 -1.44 -7.51
C ASN A 256 -20.61 -1.27 -8.38
N SER A 257 -21.45 -2.31 -8.47
CA SER A 257 -22.74 -2.26 -9.17
C SER A 257 -23.77 -1.46 -8.36
N PRO A 258 -24.66 -0.68 -9.02
CA PRO A 258 -25.75 0.04 -8.35
C PRO A 258 -26.60 -0.84 -7.43
N ALA A 259 -26.77 -2.13 -7.76
CA ALA A 259 -27.56 -3.07 -6.97
C ALA A 259 -27.01 -3.34 -5.56
N HIS A 260 -25.72 -3.04 -5.32
CA HIS A 260 -25.05 -3.27 -4.03
C HIS A 260 -24.73 -1.96 -3.29
N MET A 261 -25.04 -0.80 -3.89
CA MET A 261 -24.91 0.48 -3.21
C MET A 261 -26.16 0.71 -2.35
N PRO A 262 -26.00 1.16 -1.09
CA PRO A 262 -27.15 1.46 -0.23
C PRO A 262 -28.07 2.46 -0.94
N HIS A 263 -29.38 2.19 -0.92
CA HIS A 263 -30.45 2.91 -1.61
C HIS A 263 -30.22 4.41 -1.71
N HIS A 264 -29.54 4.84 -2.78
CA HIS A 264 -29.73 6.16 -3.31
C HIS A 264 -31.09 6.10 -4.01
N ASP A 265 -32.06 6.86 -3.50
CA ASP A 265 -33.26 7.18 -4.26
C ASP A 265 -32.82 7.53 -5.69
N GLU A 266 -33.52 7.09 -6.73
CA GLU A 266 -33.13 7.25 -8.15
C GLU A 266 -32.79 8.70 -8.56
N HIS A 267 -33.08 9.68 -7.71
CA HIS A 267 -32.79 11.10 -7.88
C HIS A 267 -31.52 11.59 -7.18
N ASP A 268 -30.90 10.79 -6.32
CA ASP A 268 -29.71 11.18 -5.57
C ASP A 268 -28.45 10.85 -6.40
N HIS A 269 -27.89 11.88 -7.03
CA HIS A 269 -26.68 11.76 -7.84
C HIS A 269 -25.57 11.01 -7.08
N ALA A 270 -24.87 10.10 -7.77
CA ALA A 270 -23.76 9.33 -7.22
C ALA A 270 -22.83 10.23 -6.37
N PRO A 271 -22.41 9.78 -5.18
CA PRO A 271 -21.68 10.62 -4.24
C PRO A 271 -20.44 11.21 -4.90
N GLN A 272 -20.43 12.54 -5.05
CA GLN A 272 -19.29 13.24 -5.62
C GLN A 272 -18.12 13.20 -4.65
N VAL A 273 -16.92 12.93 -5.17
CA VAL A 273 -15.69 12.94 -4.38
C VAL A 273 -15.47 14.35 -3.83
N ARG A 274 -15.56 14.50 -2.52
CA ARG A 274 -15.14 15.73 -1.86
C ARG A 274 -13.62 15.77 -1.83
N TRP A 275 -13.02 16.43 -2.83
CA TRP A 275 -11.57 16.55 -3.02
C TRP A 275 -10.81 16.98 -1.77
N ASN A 276 -11.39 17.86 -0.93
CA ASN A 276 -10.78 18.27 0.32
C ASN A 276 -10.57 17.12 1.32
N HIS A 277 -11.46 16.13 1.32
CA HIS A 277 -11.32 14.97 2.19
C HIS A 277 -10.41 13.92 1.56
N PHE A 278 -10.53 13.70 0.24
CA PHE A 278 -9.58 12.87 -0.50
C PHE A 278 -8.13 13.33 -0.27
N GLY A 279 -7.86 14.62 -0.50
CA GLY A 279 -6.54 15.21 -0.31
C GLY A 279 -6.05 15.14 1.14
N PHE A 280 -6.96 15.22 2.13
CA PHE A 280 -6.59 15.03 3.53
C PHE A 280 -6.10 13.62 3.81
N VAL A 281 -6.86 12.58 3.46
CA VAL A 281 -6.46 11.19 3.70
C VAL A 281 -5.18 10.87 2.93
N HIS A 282 -5.09 11.32 1.67
CA HIS A 282 -3.93 11.12 0.82
C HIS A 282 -2.67 11.75 1.43
N THR A 283 -2.74 13.01 1.85
CA THR A 283 -1.61 13.70 2.51
C THR A 283 -1.22 13.01 3.82
N SER A 284 -2.20 12.57 4.62
CA SER A 284 -1.92 11.85 5.87
C SER A 284 -1.22 10.52 5.62
N ALA A 285 -1.60 9.77 4.57
CA ALA A 285 -0.94 8.52 4.19
C ALA A 285 0.49 8.76 3.68
N VAL A 286 0.70 9.79 2.86
CA VAL A 286 2.06 10.18 2.43
C VAL A 286 2.91 10.58 3.64
N CYS A 287 2.37 11.41 4.53
CA CYS A 287 3.05 11.83 5.75
C CYS A 287 3.41 10.64 6.64
N SER A 288 2.49 9.67 6.78
CA SER A 288 2.70 8.44 7.53
C SER A 288 3.84 7.61 6.94
N GLY A 289 3.84 7.42 5.60
CA GLY A 289 4.94 6.78 4.88
C GLY A 289 6.30 7.46 5.14
N LEU A 290 6.36 8.79 5.03
CA LEU A 290 7.57 9.56 5.30
C LEU A 290 8.01 9.48 6.77
N ALA A 291 7.07 9.53 7.71
CA ALA A 291 7.36 9.44 9.14
C ALA A 291 7.98 8.08 9.52
N MET A 292 7.54 7.01 8.87
CA MET A 292 8.13 5.69 9.10
C MET A 292 9.56 5.60 8.53
N ILE A 293 9.84 6.23 7.37
CA ILE A 293 11.21 6.34 6.83
C ILE A 293 12.11 7.12 7.80
N ASP A 294 11.64 8.24 8.32
CA ASP A 294 12.35 9.06 9.29
C ASP A 294 12.67 8.29 10.59
N LEU A 295 11.71 7.49 11.07
CA LEU A 295 11.92 6.60 12.21
C LEU A 295 13.01 5.56 11.93
N LEU A 296 12.99 4.92 10.75
CA LEU A 296 14.00 3.95 10.34
C LEU A 296 15.39 4.60 10.24
N PHE A 297 15.46 5.80 9.68
CA PHE A 297 16.69 6.57 9.57
C PHE A 297 17.26 6.94 10.94
N THR A 298 16.40 7.46 11.82
CA THR A 298 16.76 7.79 13.21
C THR A 298 17.24 6.57 14.00
N ALA A 299 16.64 5.41 13.77
CA ALA A 299 17.04 4.17 14.42
C ALA A 299 18.43 3.67 13.98
N GLN A 300 18.87 4.00 12.76
CA GLN A 300 20.17 3.61 12.23
C GLN A 300 21.30 4.58 12.60
N ARG A 301 21.00 5.88 12.80
CA ARG A 301 21.98 6.93 13.18
C ARG A 301 22.62 6.75 14.57
N GLN A 302 22.29 5.68 15.29
CA GLN A 302 22.63 5.47 16.71
C GLN A 302 24.12 5.22 16.99
N ARG A 303 25.00 5.07 15.99
CA ARG A 303 26.40 4.71 16.21
C ARG A 303 27.29 5.84 16.74
N SER A 304 26.90 7.11 16.58
CA SER A 304 27.74 8.27 16.94
C SER A 304 27.15 9.17 18.04
N VAL A 305 25.97 8.84 18.56
CA VAL A 305 25.17 9.73 19.43
C VAL A 305 24.99 9.10 20.81
N THR A 306 24.83 9.92 21.86
CA THR A 306 24.57 9.41 23.21
C THR A 306 23.25 8.62 23.28
N LEU A 307 23.17 7.61 24.16
CA LEU A 307 21.94 6.81 24.36
C LEU A 307 20.71 7.69 24.63
N HIS A 308 20.89 8.79 25.40
CA HIS A 308 19.82 9.72 25.72
C HIS A 308 19.24 10.41 24.49
N GLU A 309 20.10 10.93 23.61
CA GLU A 309 19.69 11.58 22.35
C GLU A 309 19.08 10.57 21.38
N THR A 310 19.61 9.36 21.32
CA THR A 310 19.03 8.25 20.56
C THR A 310 17.58 7.97 20.99
N ILE A 311 17.35 7.82 22.31
CA ILE A 311 16.00 7.59 22.84
C ILE A 311 15.09 8.79 22.53
N ARG A 312 15.59 10.03 22.71
CA ARG A 312 14.83 11.25 22.42
C ARG A 312 14.40 11.31 20.96
N ASN A 313 15.32 11.08 20.02
CA ASN A 313 15.06 11.17 18.60
C ASN A 313 14.09 10.05 18.16
N ALA A 314 14.34 8.80 18.59
CA ALA A 314 13.45 7.68 18.29
C ALA A 314 12.03 7.87 18.84
N THR A 315 11.91 8.42 20.07
CA THR A 315 10.61 8.75 20.66
C THR A 315 9.91 9.85 19.86
N GLY A 316 10.64 10.88 19.43
CA GLY A 316 10.12 11.95 18.59
C GLY A 316 9.54 11.40 17.27
N ALA A 317 10.32 10.61 16.54
CA ALA A 317 9.88 10.00 15.29
C ALA A 317 8.69 9.04 15.50
N ALA A 318 8.71 8.23 16.57
CA ALA A 318 7.59 7.34 16.90
C ALA A 318 6.30 8.10 17.19
N VAL A 319 6.36 9.24 17.90
CA VAL A 319 5.20 10.10 18.15
C VAL A 319 4.63 10.65 16.84
N VAL A 320 5.48 11.04 15.88
CA VAL A 320 5.01 11.51 14.56
C VAL A 320 4.32 10.39 13.79
N VAL A 321 4.87 9.17 13.79
CA VAL A 321 4.23 7.99 13.19
C VAL A 321 2.87 7.71 13.83
N MET A 322 2.81 7.71 15.17
CA MET A 322 1.55 7.48 15.91
C MET A 322 0.51 8.56 15.61
N LEU A 323 0.93 9.83 15.51
CA LEU A 323 0.04 10.93 15.17
C LEU A 323 -0.52 10.79 13.74
N ALA A 324 0.34 10.50 12.76
CA ALA A 324 -0.07 10.31 11.38
C ALA A 324 -1.05 9.13 11.23
N HIS A 325 -0.75 7.98 11.85
CA HIS A 325 -1.65 6.84 11.85
C HIS A 325 -2.93 7.09 12.64
N GLY A 326 -2.88 7.83 13.75
CA GLY A 326 -4.06 8.23 14.52
C GLY A 326 -5.02 9.07 13.68
N VAL A 327 -4.49 9.96 12.85
CA VAL A 327 -5.28 10.73 11.87
C VAL A 327 -5.88 9.82 10.79
N LEU A 328 -5.14 8.82 10.29
CA LEU A 328 -5.65 7.84 9.33
C LEU A 328 -6.75 6.95 9.94
N TRP A 329 -6.62 6.53 11.20
CA TRP A 329 -7.68 5.83 11.92
C TRP A 329 -8.95 6.68 12.03
N LEU A 330 -8.80 7.97 12.32
CA LEU A 330 -9.94 8.90 12.33
C LEU A 330 -10.58 9.04 10.93
N GLY A 331 -9.77 8.94 9.87
CA GLY A 331 -10.21 8.98 8.48
C GLY A 331 -11.16 7.84 8.08
N VAL A 332 -11.04 6.66 8.73
CA VAL A 332 -11.98 5.53 8.57
C VAL A 332 -13.39 5.94 8.99
N VAL A 333 -13.51 6.58 10.16
CA VAL A 333 -14.81 6.88 10.79
C VAL A 333 -15.42 8.17 10.24
N VAL A 334 -14.59 9.19 10.03
CA VAL A 334 -15.05 10.55 9.70
C VAL A 334 -15.18 10.70 8.19
N HIS A 335 -16.16 10.05 7.57
CA HIS A 335 -16.42 10.15 6.12
C HIS A 335 -16.73 11.59 5.66
N ARG A 336 -17.26 12.43 6.57
CA ARG A 336 -17.62 13.83 6.33
C ARG A 336 -17.11 14.69 7.47
N THR A 337 -16.62 15.89 7.17
CA THR A 337 -16.23 16.86 8.21
C THR A 337 -17.45 17.16 9.08
N PRO A 338 -17.37 16.93 10.40
CA PRO A 338 -18.48 17.19 11.30
C PRO A 338 -18.83 18.69 11.28
N ARG A 339 -20.12 18.99 11.11
CA ARG A 339 -20.63 20.38 11.09
C ARG A 339 -20.71 20.97 12.50
N VAL A 340 -20.79 20.11 13.51
CA VAL A 340 -20.89 20.49 14.92
C VAL A 340 -19.54 21.03 15.39
N LYS A 341 -19.57 22.22 16.02
CA LYS A 341 -18.41 22.78 16.71
C LYS A 341 -18.22 22.02 18.04
N PRO A 342 -16.98 21.69 18.46
CA PRO A 342 -15.70 22.15 17.93
C PRO A 342 -15.07 21.25 16.85
N TYR A 343 -15.65 20.09 16.54
CA TYR A 343 -15.01 19.04 15.74
C TYR A 343 -14.60 19.48 14.32
N GLY A 344 -15.41 20.31 13.65
CA GLY A 344 -15.06 20.82 12.32
C GLY A 344 -13.82 21.73 12.30
N ALA A 345 -13.53 22.44 13.40
CA ALA A 345 -12.30 23.22 13.54
C ALA A 345 -11.11 22.29 13.80
N LEU A 346 -11.27 21.28 14.66
CA LEU A 346 -10.25 20.28 14.96
C LEU A 346 -9.79 19.52 13.70
N VAL A 347 -10.72 19.09 12.85
CA VAL A 347 -10.37 18.41 11.58
C VAL A 347 -9.60 19.32 10.62
N ARG A 348 -9.92 20.62 10.57
CA ARG A 348 -9.16 21.59 9.77
C ARG A 348 -7.75 21.80 10.33
N TYR A 349 -7.62 21.88 11.65
CA TYR A 349 -6.32 21.97 12.31
C TYR A 349 -5.46 20.74 12.03
N MET A 350 -6.01 19.53 12.20
CA MET A 350 -5.30 18.28 11.89
C MET A 350 -4.84 18.21 10.44
N ARG A 351 -5.65 18.68 9.48
CA ARG A 351 -5.24 18.80 8.06
C ARG A 351 -4.01 19.67 7.87
N MET A 352 -4.02 20.87 8.46
CA MET A 352 -2.88 21.80 8.37
C MET A 352 -1.64 21.18 9.02
N LEU A 353 -1.81 20.55 10.18
CA LEU A 353 -0.74 19.87 10.90
C LEU A 353 -0.12 18.75 10.05
N MET A 354 -0.92 17.91 9.40
CA MET A 354 -0.40 16.83 8.54
C MET A 354 0.37 17.34 7.32
N VAL A 355 -0.09 18.44 6.70
CA VAL A 355 0.65 19.09 5.59
C VAL A 355 2.00 19.60 6.08
N LEU A 356 2.01 20.33 7.21
CA LEU A 356 3.25 20.87 7.79
C LEU A 356 4.22 19.76 8.19
N LEU A 357 3.72 18.68 8.79
CA LEU A 357 4.52 17.51 9.14
C LEU A 357 5.10 16.82 7.91
N ALA A 358 4.32 16.62 6.84
CA ALA A 358 4.81 16.03 5.60
C ALA A 358 5.94 16.87 4.98
N PHE A 359 5.78 18.19 4.93
CA PHE A 359 6.83 19.10 4.44
C PHE A 359 8.06 19.07 5.34
N HIS A 360 7.89 19.09 6.66
CA HIS A 360 8.99 19.02 7.61
C HIS A 360 9.78 17.72 7.46
N LEU A 361 9.11 16.57 7.37
CA LEU A 361 9.75 15.26 7.20
C LEU A 361 10.47 15.16 5.85
N ALA A 362 9.83 15.57 4.76
CA ALA A 362 10.46 15.56 3.44
C ALA A 362 11.72 16.44 3.41
N PHE A 363 11.66 17.63 4.03
CA PHE A 363 12.80 18.52 4.13
C PHE A 363 13.89 17.97 5.04
N SER A 364 13.54 17.43 6.21
CA SER A 364 14.50 16.88 7.19
C SER A 364 15.29 15.74 6.58
N VAL A 365 14.61 14.75 5.98
CA VAL A 365 15.27 13.62 5.32
C VAL A 365 16.15 14.13 4.18
N THR A 366 15.67 15.07 3.35
CA THR A 366 16.48 15.60 2.24
C THR A 366 17.70 16.38 2.73
N ALA A 367 17.56 17.19 3.78
CA ALA A 367 18.66 17.95 4.36
C ALA A 367 19.72 17.02 4.97
N ASP A 368 19.31 16.01 5.73
CA ASP A 368 20.23 14.99 6.27
C ASP A 368 20.92 14.20 5.14
N VAL A 369 20.28 14.00 3.99
CA VAL A 369 20.96 13.38 2.84
C VAL A 369 22.02 14.31 2.24
N LEU A 370 21.70 15.60 2.06
CA LEU A 370 22.54 16.56 1.33
C LEU A 370 23.69 17.17 2.13
N TYR A 371 23.55 17.30 3.45
CA TYR A 371 24.51 18.05 4.29
C TYR A 371 25.39 17.19 5.21
N ASP A 372 25.20 15.87 5.19
CA ASP A 372 25.97 14.90 6.00
C ASP A 372 27.25 14.46 5.26
N GLU A 373 27.97 15.43 4.66
CA GLU A 373 29.31 15.28 4.06
C GLU A 373 30.44 15.59 5.05
#